data_AF-A0A9W7LC92-F1
#
_entry.id   AF-A0A9W7LC92-F1
#
_cell.length_a   1.000
_cell.length_b   1.000
_cell.length_c   1.000
_cell.angle_alpha   90.00
_cell.angle_beta   90.00
_cell.angle_gamma   90.00
#
_symmetry.space_group_name_H-M   'P 1'
#
loop_
_entity.id
_entity.type
_entity.pdbx_description
1 polymer ?
#
loop_
_entity_poly.entity_id
_entity_poly.type
_entity_poly.pdbx_seq_one_letter_code
_entity_poly.pdbx_strand_id
1 'polypeptide(L)'
;MRREERDRGISAPAAMGAPLLDHAEEQLYWEEDPAGNPRRTIHADAGRRPVLLSEEQKWEAQNTVAFWAATFFLQGSLLFTIGSIALYPSVLTICVEDSKTEDCSPEFMYRAWVDYSFLIGAWCFTIGNYLVYFQVINSEKSEGFSLFVFPVMDGGHLGACFNLIGSLLFNWNTMLMFDTANHDSVWYEYNLIYVLSGGLGSVFFALGAIAEGEHNDWREMKNAKKPEIQMAILNFVGSILFLLAYVTEYNHFPSHHEDALVWLVATPFTVGSAFFFVGSWMSLILWKQQNFGLGYARHIVGRSHVRVDWKQQVMMMIYIGSICMQWERLGICFAYDWGYYHNVYLLEIIFRLLVYHGIMMLMSALHTTPNRPPYGMLLYGMRMICIYAFICDIYLLRIESVDPNL
;
A
#
# COMPACT_ATOMS: atom_id res chain seq x y z
N MET A 1 -39.02 7.68 -45.56
CA MET A 1 -38.81 6.94 -44.31
C MET A 1 -37.81 5.82 -44.57
N ARG A 2 -36.51 6.07 -44.34
CA ARG A 2 -35.46 5.04 -44.39
C ARG A 2 -34.76 5.05 -43.03
N ARG A 3 -34.76 3.89 -42.38
CA ARG A 3 -33.99 3.59 -41.17
C ARG A 3 -32.52 3.52 -41.54
N GLU A 4 -31.68 4.28 -40.84
CA GLU A 4 -30.24 4.03 -40.75
C GLU A 4 -30.00 3.16 -39.52
N GLU A 5 -29.74 1.87 -39.76
CA GLU A 5 -29.07 0.98 -38.82
C GLU A 5 -27.59 1.37 -38.81
N ARG A 6 -27.15 1.97 -37.70
CA ARG A 6 -25.74 2.25 -37.46
C ARG A 6 -25.21 1.21 -36.49
N ASP A 7 -24.43 0.29 -37.03
CA ASP A 7 -23.70 -0.77 -36.35
C ASP A 7 -22.99 -0.26 -35.09
N ARG A 8 -23.43 -0.75 -33.94
CA ARG A 8 -22.65 -0.74 -32.70
C ARG A 8 -21.99 -2.10 -32.57
N GLY A 9 -20.84 -2.26 -33.21
CA GLY A 9 -19.91 -3.35 -32.93
C GLY A 9 -19.33 -3.16 -31.53
N ILE A 10 -20.04 -3.61 -30.50
CA ILE A 10 -19.47 -3.82 -29.17
C ILE A 10 -18.84 -5.20 -29.21
N SER A 11 -17.52 -5.25 -29.41
CA SER A 11 -16.75 -6.46 -29.17
C SER A 11 -16.95 -6.87 -27.70
N ALA A 12 -17.46 -8.09 -27.50
CA ALA A 12 -17.49 -8.70 -26.18
C ALA A 12 -16.04 -8.97 -25.74
N PRO A 13 -15.71 -8.82 -24.44
CA PRO A 13 -14.42 -9.27 -23.94
C PRO A 13 -14.34 -10.78 -24.16
N ALA A 14 -13.24 -11.23 -24.77
CA ALA A 14 -12.92 -12.64 -24.90
C ALA A 14 -12.97 -13.27 -23.51
N ALA A 15 -13.80 -14.31 -23.35
CA ALA A 15 -13.77 -15.12 -22.16
C ALA A 15 -12.34 -15.64 -21.96
N MET A 16 -11.77 -15.45 -20.77
CA MET A 16 -10.49 -16.01 -20.35
C MET A 16 -10.52 -17.52 -20.57
N GLY A 17 -10.06 -17.97 -21.74
CA GLY A 17 -9.74 -19.36 -22.00
C GLY A 17 -8.56 -19.69 -21.11
N ALA A 18 -8.74 -20.65 -20.21
CA ALA A 18 -7.63 -21.24 -19.50
C ALA A 18 -6.57 -21.65 -20.55
N PRO A 19 -5.29 -21.30 -20.36
CA PRO A 19 -4.26 -21.75 -21.28
C PRO A 19 -4.34 -23.27 -21.34
N LEU A 20 -4.56 -23.80 -22.54
CA LEU A 20 -4.35 -25.20 -22.84
C LEU A 20 -2.93 -25.52 -22.37
N LEU A 21 -2.82 -26.21 -21.25
CA LEU A 21 -1.59 -26.85 -20.82
C LEU A 21 -1.34 -27.93 -21.88
N ASP A 22 -0.59 -27.56 -22.92
CA ASP A 22 0.08 -28.53 -23.77
C ASP A 22 0.93 -29.37 -22.82
N HIS A 23 0.45 -30.58 -22.55
CA HIS A 23 1.24 -31.60 -21.87
C HIS A 23 2.46 -31.84 -22.74
N ALA A 24 3.58 -31.24 -22.36
CA ALA A 24 4.88 -31.55 -22.94
C ALA A 24 5.12 -33.05 -22.75
N GLU A 25 4.90 -33.83 -23.80
CA GLU A 25 5.37 -35.21 -23.86
C GLU A 25 6.89 -35.17 -23.63
N GLU A 26 7.35 -35.79 -22.55
CA GLU A 26 8.77 -36.04 -22.34
C GLU A 26 9.29 -36.93 -23.49
N GLN A 27 9.84 -36.30 -24.53
CA GLN A 27 10.54 -37.03 -25.58
C GLN A 27 11.87 -37.56 -25.02
N LEU A 28 11.84 -38.82 -24.58
CA LEU A 28 13.01 -39.59 -24.21
C LEU A 28 13.82 -39.92 -25.46
N TYR A 29 14.95 -39.24 -25.65
CA TYR A 29 15.93 -39.59 -26.68
C TYR A 29 16.94 -40.60 -26.12
N TRP A 30 17.25 -41.62 -26.92
CA TRP A 30 18.33 -42.57 -26.65
C TRP A 30 19.50 -42.22 -27.56
N GLU A 31 20.65 -41.90 -26.97
CA GLU A 31 21.91 -41.79 -27.70
C GLU A 31 22.76 -43.02 -27.39
N GLU A 32 23.33 -43.63 -28.44
CA GLU A 32 24.36 -44.65 -28.29
C GLU A 32 25.70 -43.95 -28.10
N ASP A 33 26.44 -44.35 -27.07
CA ASP A 33 27.81 -43.87 -26.88
C ASP A 33 28.74 -44.44 -27.97
N PRO A 34 29.96 -43.92 -28.14
CA PRO A 34 30.91 -44.42 -29.15
C PRO A 34 31.29 -45.90 -29.01
N ALA A 35 30.95 -46.54 -27.90
CA ALA A 35 31.16 -47.97 -27.65
C ALA A 35 29.88 -48.80 -27.89
N GLY A 36 28.80 -48.19 -28.36
CA GLY A 36 27.52 -48.85 -28.67
C GLY A 36 26.66 -49.14 -27.44
N ASN A 37 26.95 -48.53 -26.28
CA ASN A 37 26.10 -48.69 -25.11
C ASN A 37 24.99 -47.62 -25.10
N PRO A 38 23.72 -48.01 -24.87
CA PRO A 38 22.64 -47.05 -24.77
C PRO A 38 22.84 -46.20 -23.51
N ARG A 39 23.11 -44.90 -23.70
CA ARG A 39 23.28 -43.96 -22.60
C ARG A 39 22.00 -43.14 -22.46
N ARG A 40 21.39 -43.22 -21.28
CA ARG A 40 20.20 -42.43 -20.95
C ARG A 40 20.66 -41.02 -20.59
N THR A 41 20.81 -40.16 -21.58
CA THR A 41 21.07 -38.74 -21.36
C THR A 41 19.75 -38.09 -20.98
N ILE A 42 19.52 -37.92 -19.67
CA ILE A 42 18.51 -36.95 -19.23
C ILE A 42 19.10 -35.60 -19.62
N HIS A 43 18.70 -35.06 -20.77
CA HIS A 43 18.86 -33.63 -21.01
C HIS A 43 18.11 -32.98 -19.86
N ALA A 44 18.86 -32.48 -18.87
CA ALA A 44 18.34 -31.68 -17.78
C ALA A 44 17.72 -30.43 -18.42
N ASP A 45 16.45 -30.57 -18.80
CA ASP A 45 15.53 -29.57 -19.32
C ASP A 45 16.23 -28.37 -19.97
N ALA A 46 17.05 -28.62 -21.00
CA ALA A 46 17.82 -27.61 -21.74
C ALA A 46 16.92 -26.73 -22.62
N GLY A 47 15.61 -26.65 -22.30
CA GLY A 47 14.62 -26.19 -23.25
C GLY A 47 13.26 -25.84 -22.68
N ARG A 48 13.09 -25.61 -21.36
CA ARG A 48 11.98 -24.74 -20.93
C ARG A 48 12.27 -23.35 -21.45
N ARG A 49 11.90 -23.11 -22.70
CA ARG A 49 11.80 -21.77 -23.25
C ARG A 49 10.97 -20.97 -22.25
N PRO A 50 11.47 -19.83 -21.75
CA PRO A 50 10.68 -19.01 -20.85
C PRO A 50 9.33 -18.79 -21.50
N VAL A 51 8.26 -19.05 -20.74
CA VAL A 51 6.90 -18.79 -21.22
C VAL A 51 6.83 -17.29 -21.49
N LEU A 52 6.91 -16.91 -22.77
CA LEU A 52 6.78 -15.53 -23.20
C LEU A 52 5.32 -15.15 -22.96
N LEU A 53 5.11 -14.28 -21.97
CA LEU A 53 3.80 -13.68 -21.74
C LEU A 53 3.43 -12.84 -22.95
N SER A 54 2.15 -12.88 -23.35
CA SER A 54 1.67 -11.91 -24.33
C SER A 54 1.79 -10.49 -23.76
N GLU A 55 1.95 -9.49 -24.62
CA GLU A 55 1.97 -8.08 -24.20
C GLU A 55 0.71 -7.69 -23.40
N GLU A 56 -0.43 -8.30 -23.74
CA GLU A 56 -1.68 -8.13 -23.01
C GLU A 56 -1.60 -8.68 -21.58
N GLN A 57 -1.11 -9.91 -21.42
CA GLN A 57 -0.92 -10.53 -20.10
C GLN A 57 0.08 -9.74 -19.23
N LYS A 58 1.16 -9.25 -19.85
CA LYS A 58 2.15 -8.40 -19.16
C LYS A 58 1.51 -7.10 -18.69
N TRP A 59 0.74 -6.45 -19.54
CA TRP A 59 0.05 -5.21 -19.18
C TRP A 59 -0.99 -5.44 -18.07
N GLU A 60 -1.78 -6.52 -18.13
CA GLU A 60 -2.75 -6.88 -17.09
C GLU A 60 -2.09 -7.14 -15.73
N ALA A 61 -0.95 -7.86 -15.74
CA ALA A 61 -0.17 -8.10 -14.54
C ALA A 61 0.36 -6.79 -13.95
N GLN A 62 0.94 -5.91 -14.77
CA GLN A 62 1.44 -4.60 -14.34
C GLN A 62 0.32 -3.70 -13.83
N ASN A 63 -0.84 -3.70 -14.48
CA ASN A 63 -2.03 -2.96 -14.04
C ASN A 63 -2.51 -3.45 -12.66
N THR A 64 -2.48 -4.75 -12.42
CA THR A 64 -2.85 -5.35 -11.12
C THR A 64 -1.84 -5.02 -10.03
N VAL A 65 -0.54 -5.09 -10.34
CA VAL A 65 0.53 -4.70 -9.42
C VAL A 65 0.41 -3.22 -9.04
N ALA A 66 0.17 -2.35 -10.02
CA ALA A 66 0.01 -0.91 -9.78
C ALA A 66 -1.23 -0.58 -8.92
N PHE A 67 -2.32 -1.31 -9.11
CA PHE A 67 -3.50 -1.22 -8.24
C PHE A 67 -3.16 -1.50 -6.79
N TRP A 68 -2.46 -2.61 -6.53
CA TRP A 68 -2.10 -3.02 -5.19
C TRP A 68 -1.07 -2.08 -4.57
N ALA A 69 -0.09 -1.62 -5.35
CA ALA A 69 0.82 -0.58 -4.92
C ALA A 69 0.05 0.64 -4.40
N ALA A 70 -0.81 1.25 -5.23
CA ALA A 70 -1.61 2.41 -4.84
C ALA A 70 -2.53 2.14 -3.64
N THR A 71 -3.12 0.94 -3.57
CA THR A 71 -3.98 0.53 -2.45
C THR A 71 -3.20 0.46 -1.13
N PHE A 72 -2.01 -0.15 -1.13
CA PHE A 72 -1.16 -0.22 0.05
C PHE A 72 -0.60 1.15 0.46
N PHE A 73 -0.23 2.01 -0.50
CA PHE A 73 0.12 3.40 -0.19
C PHE A 73 -1.02 4.17 0.49
N LEU A 74 -2.27 3.97 0.03
CA LEU A 74 -3.42 4.62 0.65
C LEU A 74 -3.70 4.09 2.05
N GLN A 75 -3.62 2.76 2.26
CA GLN A 75 -3.74 2.16 3.58
C GLN A 75 -2.67 2.70 4.53
N GLY A 76 -1.41 2.71 4.09
CA GLY A 76 -0.29 3.24 4.86
C GLY A 76 -0.48 4.69 5.25
N SER A 77 -0.83 5.54 4.27
CA SER A 77 -1.06 6.97 4.52
C SER A 77 -2.23 7.23 5.47
N LEU A 78 -3.31 6.46 5.38
CA LEU A 78 -4.46 6.60 6.26
C LEU A 78 -4.11 6.18 7.70
N LEU A 79 -3.42 5.06 7.89
CA LEU A 79 -2.97 4.59 9.21
C LEU A 79 -1.97 5.57 9.85
N PHE A 80 -1.02 6.11 9.07
CA PHE A 80 -0.13 7.17 9.55
C PHE A 80 -0.91 8.44 9.94
N THR A 81 -1.96 8.80 9.19
CA THR A 81 -2.81 9.93 9.53
C THR A 81 -3.55 9.70 10.85
N ILE A 82 -4.10 8.50 11.05
CA ILE A 82 -4.77 8.10 12.30
C ILE A 82 -3.78 8.17 13.48
N GLY A 83 -2.61 7.52 13.35
CA GLY A 83 -1.56 7.57 14.37
C GLY A 83 -1.10 8.98 14.71
N SER A 84 -0.95 9.84 13.69
CA SER A 84 -0.56 11.24 13.88
C SER A 84 -1.63 12.08 14.58
N ILE A 85 -2.91 11.80 14.34
CA ILE A 85 -4.03 12.46 15.04
C ILE A 85 -4.10 11.98 16.49
N ALA A 86 -3.82 10.69 16.74
CA ALA A 86 -3.80 10.12 18.09
C ALA A 86 -2.63 10.66 18.94
N LEU A 87 -1.57 11.22 18.33
CA LEU A 87 -0.50 11.91 19.05
C LEU A 87 -0.94 13.20 19.77
N TYR A 88 -2.08 13.80 19.40
CA TYR A 88 -2.53 15.02 20.09
C TYR A 88 -3.00 14.69 21.51
N PRO A 89 -2.48 15.38 22.55
CA PRO A 89 -2.83 15.10 23.94
C PRO A 89 -4.35 15.09 24.16
N SER A 90 -5.08 16.04 23.59
CA SER A 90 -6.54 16.11 23.72
C SER A 90 -7.27 14.87 23.17
N VAL A 91 -6.74 14.23 22.12
CA VAL A 91 -7.34 13.02 21.55
C VAL A 91 -7.05 11.83 22.44
N LEU A 92 -5.80 11.67 22.87
CA LEU A 92 -5.39 10.58 23.75
C LEU A 92 -6.05 10.68 25.13
N THR A 93 -6.20 11.88 25.69
CA THR A 93 -6.88 12.11 26.97
C THR A 93 -8.36 11.74 26.89
N ILE A 94 -9.08 12.08 25.82
CA ILE A 94 -10.49 11.66 25.64
C ILE A 94 -10.58 10.13 25.65
N CYS A 95 -9.67 9.46 24.97
CA CYS A 95 -9.59 8.01 24.94
C CYS A 95 -9.37 7.40 26.34
N VAL A 96 -8.60 8.05 27.21
CA VAL A 96 -8.34 7.59 28.58
C VAL A 96 -9.49 7.94 29.54
N GLU A 97 -10.05 9.16 29.48
CA GLU A 97 -11.12 9.61 30.37
C GLU A 97 -12.44 8.86 30.16
N ASP A 98 -12.74 8.46 28.92
CA ASP A 98 -13.94 7.67 28.62
C ASP A 98 -13.82 6.22 29.12
N SER A 99 -12.59 5.74 29.37
CA SER A 99 -12.35 4.40 29.90
C SER A 99 -12.78 4.31 31.37
N LYS A 100 -13.82 3.53 31.64
CA LYS A 100 -14.39 3.38 33.00
C LYS A 100 -13.66 2.34 33.85
N THR A 101 -12.68 1.66 33.27
CA THR A 101 -11.94 0.58 33.89
C THR A 101 -10.65 1.13 34.49
N GLU A 102 -10.42 0.88 35.78
CA GLU A 102 -9.16 1.26 36.48
C GLU A 102 -7.91 0.61 35.83
N ASP A 103 -8.11 -0.37 34.95
CA ASP A 103 -7.07 -1.14 34.25
C ASP A 103 -6.62 -0.55 32.90
N CYS A 104 -7.26 0.52 32.39
CA CYS A 104 -6.86 1.10 31.10
C CYS A 104 -5.66 2.04 31.26
N SER A 105 -4.44 1.52 31.07
CA SER A 105 -3.25 2.35 31.14
C SER A 105 -3.17 3.29 29.92
N PRO A 106 -2.73 4.55 30.08
CA PRO A 106 -2.45 5.45 28.95
C PRO A 106 -1.48 4.84 27.93
N GLU A 107 -0.59 3.96 28.40
CA GLU A 107 0.35 3.21 27.56
C GLU A 107 -0.34 2.27 26.58
N PHE A 108 -1.40 1.57 27.00
CA PHE A 108 -2.17 0.70 26.11
C PHE A 108 -2.78 1.50 24.95
N MET A 109 -3.46 2.61 25.26
CA MET A 109 -4.10 3.44 24.24
C MET A 109 -3.10 4.06 23.28
N TYR A 110 -1.94 4.49 23.81
CA TYR A 110 -0.85 5.00 22.98
C TYR A 110 -0.33 3.92 22.03
N ARG A 111 -0.03 2.72 22.52
CA ARG A 111 0.44 1.61 21.67
C ARG A 111 -0.58 1.24 20.59
N ALA A 112 -1.85 1.13 20.98
CA ALA A 112 -2.92 0.72 20.09
C ALA A 112 -3.13 1.72 18.93
N TRP A 113 -3.23 3.02 19.26
CA TRP A 113 -3.64 4.07 18.33
C TRP A 113 -2.48 4.84 17.68
N VAL A 114 -1.26 4.71 18.18
CA VAL A 114 -0.08 5.40 17.65
C VAL A 114 0.91 4.39 17.11
N ASP A 115 1.48 3.54 17.97
CA ASP A 115 2.60 2.68 17.60
C ASP A 115 2.20 1.62 16.57
N TYR A 116 1.08 0.92 16.79
CA TYR A 116 0.59 -0.09 15.84
C TYR A 116 0.09 0.53 14.54
N SER A 117 -0.58 1.68 14.58
CA SER A 117 -1.03 2.39 13.38
C SER A 117 0.16 2.78 12.50
N PHE A 118 1.23 3.32 13.11
CA PHE A 118 2.47 3.63 12.39
C PHE A 118 3.17 2.37 11.88
N LEU A 119 3.28 1.31 12.70
CA LEU A 119 3.95 0.06 12.31
C LEU A 119 3.25 -0.61 11.12
N ILE A 120 1.94 -0.81 11.21
CA ILE A 120 1.17 -1.46 10.15
C ILE A 120 1.14 -0.56 8.91
N GLY A 121 1.05 0.76 9.12
CA GLY A 121 1.19 1.73 8.04
C GLY A 121 2.53 1.61 7.32
N ALA A 122 3.63 1.38 8.06
CA ALA A 122 4.96 1.23 7.51
C ALA A 122 5.11 -0.07 6.73
N TRP A 123 4.48 -1.17 7.19
CA TRP A 123 4.38 -2.41 6.40
C TRP A 123 3.66 -2.18 5.08
N CYS A 124 2.53 -1.48 5.11
CA CYS A 124 1.78 -1.15 3.91
C CYS A 124 2.64 -0.33 2.93
N PHE A 125 3.35 0.70 3.40
CA PHE A 125 4.27 1.45 2.55
C PHE A 125 5.39 0.60 1.98
N THR A 126 5.97 -0.32 2.75
CA THR A 126 7.04 -1.20 2.22
C THR A 126 6.54 -2.15 1.15
N ILE A 127 5.36 -2.75 1.34
CA ILE A 127 4.75 -3.60 0.30
C ILE A 127 4.45 -2.75 -0.93
N GLY A 128 3.84 -1.57 -0.77
CA GLY A 128 3.53 -0.66 -1.88
C GLY A 128 4.77 -0.22 -2.66
N ASN A 129 5.83 0.20 -1.96
CA ASN A 129 7.10 0.61 -2.57
C ASN A 129 7.82 -0.55 -3.27
N TYR A 130 7.77 -1.75 -2.68
CA TYR A 130 8.32 -2.94 -3.32
C TYR A 130 7.59 -3.26 -4.63
N LEU A 131 6.25 -3.15 -4.65
CA LEU A 131 5.46 -3.37 -5.87
C LEU A 131 5.78 -2.34 -6.96
N VAL A 132 5.99 -1.07 -6.61
CA VAL A 132 6.46 -0.05 -7.57
C VAL A 132 7.84 -0.38 -8.10
N TYR A 133 8.80 -0.71 -7.22
CA TYR A 133 10.13 -1.12 -7.62
C TYR A 133 10.10 -2.36 -8.52
N PHE A 134 9.32 -3.37 -8.15
CA PHE A 134 9.09 -4.58 -8.95
C PHE A 134 8.54 -4.24 -10.34
N GLN A 135 7.58 -3.31 -10.43
CA GLN A 135 7.04 -2.88 -11.70
C GLN A 135 8.10 -2.18 -12.57
N VAL A 136 8.92 -1.31 -11.99
CA VAL A 136 9.95 -0.55 -12.69
C VAL A 136 11.04 -1.47 -13.26
N ILE A 137 11.58 -2.39 -12.45
CA ILE A 137 12.66 -3.30 -12.90
C ILE A 137 12.20 -4.36 -13.92
N ASN A 138 10.89 -4.63 -13.98
CA ASN A 138 10.28 -5.59 -14.91
C ASN A 138 9.53 -4.89 -16.06
N SER A 139 9.69 -3.58 -16.19
CA SER A 139 8.93 -2.80 -17.15
C SER A 139 9.32 -3.14 -18.60
N GLU A 140 10.62 -3.34 -18.87
CA GLU A 140 11.16 -3.62 -20.21
C GLU A 140 11.45 -5.10 -20.50
N LYS A 141 11.35 -5.99 -19.50
CA LYS A 141 11.70 -7.41 -19.68
C LYS A 141 10.65 -8.12 -20.54
N SER A 142 11.12 -8.81 -21.58
CA SER A 142 10.30 -9.69 -22.44
C SER A 142 10.18 -11.11 -21.88
N GLU A 143 11.12 -11.53 -21.02
CA GLU A 143 11.22 -12.89 -20.51
C GLU A 143 11.19 -12.92 -18.97
N GLY A 144 10.08 -13.42 -18.43
CA GLY A 144 9.91 -13.65 -17.00
C GLY A 144 9.88 -12.39 -16.13
N PHE A 145 9.73 -12.60 -14.81
CA PHE A 145 9.83 -11.57 -13.79
C PHE A 145 11.09 -11.78 -12.96
N SER A 146 11.82 -10.71 -12.69
CA SER A 146 12.90 -10.68 -11.70
C SER A 146 12.43 -10.04 -10.42
N LEU A 147 12.71 -10.69 -9.29
CA LEU A 147 12.33 -10.19 -7.98
C LEU A 147 13.22 -9.03 -7.51
N PHE A 148 14.49 -9.02 -7.93
CA PHE A 148 15.49 -8.01 -7.57
C PHE A 148 16.47 -7.79 -8.71
N VAL A 149 16.76 -6.52 -9.02
CA VAL A 149 17.77 -6.10 -10.01
C VAL A 149 18.36 -4.78 -9.57
N PHE A 150 19.69 -4.61 -9.63
CA PHE A 150 20.27 -3.29 -9.37
C PHE A 150 19.65 -2.24 -10.29
N PRO A 151 19.20 -1.09 -9.74
CA PRO A 151 18.50 -0.08 -10.52
C PRO A 151 19.40 0.46 -11.63
N VAL A 152 18.82 0.67 -12.82
CA VAL A 152 19.45 1.49 -13.85
C VAL A 152 19.48 2.93 -13.33
N MET A 153 20.52 3.70 -13.67
CA MET A 153 20.69 5.09 -13.20
C MET A 153 19.75 6.07 -13.93
N ASP A 154 18.49 5.73 -14.11
CA ASP A 154 17.43 6.64 -14.56
C ASP A 154 16.54 7.08 -13.40
N GLY A 155 15.82 8.19 -13.59
CA GLY A 155 15.01 8.81 -12.53
C GLY A 155 13.90 7.91 -11.99
N GLY A 156 13.30 7.05 -12.82
CA GLY A 156 12.22 6.14 -12.39
C GLY A 156 12.76 5.03 -11.49
N HIS A 157 13.85 4.38 -11.91
CA HIS A 157 14.53 3.35 -11.14
C HIS A 157 15.12 3.88 -9.84
N LEU A 158 15.79 5.04 -9.88
CA LEU A 158 16.32 5.69 -8.69
C LEU A 158 15.20 6.09 -7.72
N GLY A 159 14.10 6.66 -8.24
CA GLY A 159 12.95 7.05 -7.42
C GLY A 159 12.33 5.87 -6.68
N ALA A 160 12.06 4.78 -7.40
CA ALA A 160 11.50 3.56 -6.79
C ALA A 160 12.46 2.91 -5.78
N CYS A 161 13.77 2.90 -6.07
CA CYS A 161 14.79 2.39 -5.16
C CYS A 161 14.88 3.23 -3.87
N PHE A 162 14.93 4.56 -3.99
CA PHE A 162 14.98 5.44 -2.83
C PHE A 162 13.75 5.29 -1.95
N ASN A 163 12.55 5.24 -2.54
CA ASN A 163 11.36 5.06 -1.73
C ASN A 163 11.31 3.69 -1.03
N LEU A 164 11.81 2.61 -1.66
CA LEU A 164 11.92 1.30 -1.02
C LEU A 164 12.93 1.30 0.14
N ILE A 165 14.09 1.94 -0.03
CA ILE A 165 15.06 2.10 1.07
C ILE A 165 14.44 2.94 2.19
N GLY A 166 13.76 4.04 1.85
CA GLY A 166 13.07 4.90 2.80
C GLY A 166 12.03 4.13 3.61
N SER A 167 11.20 3.31 2.96
CA SER A 167 10.17 2.52 3.64
C SER A 167 10.77 1.45 4.56
N LEU A 168 11.87 0.80 4.18
CA LEU A 168 12.58 -0.15 5.04
C LEU A 168 13.16 0.53 6.29
N LEU A 169 13.73 1.72 6.16
CA LEU A 169 14.21 2.51 7.30
C LEU A 169 13.07 2.93 8.23
N PHE A 170 11.92 3.32 7.67
CA PHE A 170 10.72 3.60 8.45
C PHE A 170 10.19 2.38 9.19
N ASN A 171 10.27 1.19 8.60
CA ASN A 171 9.89 -0.04 9.30
C ASN A 171 10.81 -0.34 10.48
N TRP A 172 12.11 -0.13 10.30
CA TRP A 172 13.04 -0.20 11.43
C TRP A 172 12.64 0.82 12.50
N ASN A 173 12.42 2.08 12.11
CA ASN A 173 11.99 3.15 13.01
C ASN A 173 10.77 2.75 13.86
N THR A 174 9.69 2.27 13.23
CA THR A 174 8.46 1.91 13.94
C THR A 174 8.61 0.67 14.80
N MET A 175 9.46 -0.30 14.42
CA MET A 175 9.76 -1.45 15.26
C MET A 175 10.49 -1.07 16.55
N LEU A 176 11.29 0.01 16.54
CA LEU A 176 11.99 0.51 17.73
C LEU A 176 11.04 1.14 18.76
N MET A 177 9.80 1.47 18.39
CA MET A 177 8.78 1.94 19.34
C MET A 177 8.38 0.86 20.36
N PHE A 178 8.60 -0.43 20.02
CA PHE A 178 8.23 -1.57 20.87
C PHE A 178 9.38 -2.12 21.71
N ASP A 179 10.58 -1.55 21.64
CA ASP A 179 11.73 -2.01 22.41
C ASP A 179 11.66 -1.53 23.87
N THR A 180 10.84 -2.22 24.66
CA THR A 180 10.62 -1.92 26.09
C THR A 180 11.83 -2.23 26.97
N ALA A 181 12.79 -3.03 26.48
CA ALA A 181 13.91 -3.53 27.30
C ALA A 181 14.98 -2.47 27.60
N ASN A 182 14.97 -1.34 26.89
CA ASN A 182 16.01 -0.30 27.00
C ASN A 182 15.56 0.98 27.71
N HIS A 183 14.27 1.12 28.07
CA HIS A 183 13.75 2.32 28.74
C HIS A 183 14.28 2.55 30.17
N ASP A 184 14.81 1.51 30.83
CA ASP A 184 15.33 1.61 32.21
C ASP A 184 16.82 1.96 32.30
N SER A 185 17.55 2.07 31.18
CA SER A 185 18.96 2.42 31.23
C SER A 185 19.15 3.94 31.04
N VAL A 186 19.46 4.61 32.16
CA VAL A 186 19.70 6.07 32.31
C VAL A 186 20.74 6.66 31.32
N TRP A 187 21.48 5.83 30.58
CA TRP A 187 22.43 6.26 29.56
C TRP A 187 21.89 6.19 28.12
N TYR A 188 20.69 5.61 27.92
CA TYR A 188 19.95 5.50 26.66
C TYR A 188 18.68 6.37 26.65
N GLU A 189 18.66 7.50 27.36
CA GLU A 189 17.59 8.51 27.25
C GLU A 189 17.42 9.04 25.81
N TYR A 190 18.36 8.73 24.92
CA TYR A 190 18.31 9.12 23.52
C TYR A 190 18.35 7.91 22.59
N ASN A 191 17.20 7.58 22.00
CA ASN A 191 17.12 6.59 20.92
C ASN A 191 17.57 7.21 19.58
N LEU A 192 18.87 7.46 19.45
CA LEU A 192 19.48 7.99 18.22
C LEU A 192 19.09 7.15 17.00
N ILE A 193 18.98 5.83 17.16
CA ILE A 193 18.63 4.91 16.07
C ILE A 193 17.21 5.17 15.59
N TYR A 194 16.26 5.40 16.50
CA TYR A 194 14.89 5.82 16.17
C TYR A 194 14.91 7.10 15.34
N VAL A 195 15.50 8.19 15.87
CA VAL A 195 15.50 9.48 15.16
C VAL A 195 16.22 9.40 13.82
N LEU A 196 17.37 8.73 13.75
CA LEU A 196 18.13 8.58 12.50
C LEU A 196 17.39 7.73 11.46
N SER A 197 16.79 6.61 11.85
CA SER A 197 16.07 5.75 10.91
C SER A 197 14.85 6.46 10.31
N GLY A 198 14.06 7.17 11.13
CA GLY A 198 12.92 7.97 10.66
C GLY A 198 13.35 9.18 9.82
N GLY A 199 14.37 9.92 10.27
CA GLY A 199 14.91 11.06 9.55
C GLY A 199 15.53 10.68 8.20
N LEU A 200 16.38 9.65 8.16
CA LEU A 200 16.96 9.14 6.92
C LEU A 200 15.89 8.57 5.99
N GLY A 201 14.91 7.83 6.54
CA GLY A 201 13.76 7.35 5.76
C GLY A 201 13.04 8.50 5.05
N SER A 202 12.82 9.60 5.76
CA SER A 202 12.18 10.82 5.22
C SER A 202 13.03 11.48 4.13
N VAL A 203 14.35 11.53 4.30
CA VAL A 203 15.28 12.02 3.25
C VAL A 203 15.18 11.16 2.00
N PHE A 204 15.16 9.83 2.14
CA PHE A 204 15.04 8.93 0.99
C PHE A 204 13.70 9.08 0.27
N PHE A 205 12.58 9.25 0.96
CA PHE A 205 11.30 9.56 0.31
C PHE A 205 11.32 10.91 -0.40
N ALA A 206 11.94 11.93 0.18
CA ALA A 206 12.09 13.23 -0.48
C ALA A 206 12.93 13.13 -1.76
N LEU A 207 14.04 12.37 -1.72
CA LEU A 207 14.87 12.09 -2.89
C LEU A 207 14.11 11.27 -3.94
N GLY A 208 13.31 10.30 -3.52
CA GLY A 208 12.47 9.51 -4.40
C GLY A 208 11.40 10.35 -5.11
N ALA A 209 10.77 11.27 -4.39
CA ALA A 209 9.82 12.24 -4.95
C ALA A 209 10.49 13.24 -5.92
N ILE A 210 11.72 13.69 -5.62
CA ILE A 210 12.50 14.50 -6.56
C ILE A 210 12.80 13.70 -7.82
N ALA A 211 13.27 12.45 -7.70
CA ALA A 211 13.58 11.60 -8.84
C ALA A 211 12.32 11.30 -9.69
N GLU A 212 11.17 11.09 -9.06
CA GLU A 212 9.86 10.98 -9.72
C GLU A 212 9.48 12.28 -10.47
N GLY A 213 9.69 13.44 -9.85
CA GLY A 213 9.45 14.74 -10.46
C GLY A 213 10.35 15.02 -11.65
N GLU A 214 11.65 14.71 -11.53
CA GLU A 214 12.63 14.81 -12.62
C GLU A 214 12.32 13.84 -13.75
N HIS A 215 11.95 12.59 -13.43
CA HIS A 215 11.45 11.64 -14.42
C HIS A 215 10.23 12.21 -15.16
N ASN A 216 9.45 13.07 -14.49
CA ASN A 216 8.26 13.68 -15.02
C ASN A 216 8.40 15.10 -15.62
N ASP A 217 9.63 15.59 -15.80
CA ASP A 217 9.93 16.91 -16.35
C ASP A 217 9.23 18.05 -15.58
N TRP A 218 9.18 17.93 -14.25
CA TRP A 218 8.50 18.90 -13.37
C TRP A 218 9.11 20.31 -13.38
N ARG A 219 10.35 20.45 -13.90
CA ARG A 219 11.02 21.76 -14.09
C ARG A 219 10.33 22.64 -15.12
N GLU A 220 9.58 22.04 -16.04
CA GLU A 220 8.81 22.80 -17.02
C GLU A 220 7.47 23.25 -16.39
N MET A 221 7.30 24.56 -16.14
CA MET A 221 6.10 25.13 -15.50
C MET A 221 4.77 24.70 -16.14
N LYS A 222 4.75 24.44 -17.46
CA LYS A 222 3.56 23.95 -18.18
C LYS A 222 3.09 22.57 -17.67
N ASN A 223 3.98 21.78 -17.08
CA ASN A 223 3.72 20.45 -16.58
C ASN A 223 3.24 20.43 -15.12
N ALA A 224 3.32 21.55 -14.38
CA ALA A 224 2.98 21.60 -12.94
C ALA A 224 1.52 21.20 -12.60
N LYS A 225 0.63 21.21 -13.59
CA LYS A 225 -0.78 20.77 -13.45
C LYS A 225 -0.99 19.29 -13.72
N LYS A 226 0.04 18.56 -14.18
CA LYS A 226 -0.08 17.14 -14.45
C LYS A 226 -0.20 16.38 -13.13
N PRO A 227 -1.12 15.41 -13.02
CA PRO A 227 -1.38 14.68 -11.78
C PRO A 227 -0.14 13.97 -11.23
N GLU A 228 0.71 13.39 -12.08
CA GLU A 228 1.95 12.72 -11.66
C GLU A 228 2.96 13.69 -11.01
N ILE A 229 3.02 14.94 -11.47
CA ILE A 229 3.88 15.98 -10.86
C ILE A 229 3.28 16.47 -9.55
N GLN A 230 1.96 16.65 -9.50
CA GLN A 230 1.29 17.00 -8.25
C GLN A 230 1.50 15.92 -7.19
N MET A 231 1.41 14.64 -7.56
CA MET A 231 1.72 13.53 -6.69
C MET A 231 3.15 13.58 -6.16
N ALA A 232 4.14 13.80 -7.03
CA ALA A 232 5.54 13.97 -6.62
C ALA A 232 5.73 15.16 -5.65
N ILE A 233 5.07 16.30 -5.91
CA ILE A 233 5.12 17.47 -5.01
C ILE A 233 4.50 17.14 -3.66
N LEU A 234 3.34 16.50 -3.62
CA LEU A 234 2.66 16.11 -2.37
C LEU A 234 3.54 15.15 -1.56
N ASN A 235 4.13 14.14 -2.22
CA ASN A 235 5.05 13.19 -1.58
C ASN A 235 6.31 13.91 -1.06
N PHE A 236 6.87 14.85 -1.81
CA PHE A 236 8.01 15.64 -1.38
C PHE A 236 7.69 16.48 -0.13
N VAL A 237 6.59 17.24 -0.16
CA VAL A 237 6.16 18.06 0.98
C VAL A 237 5.87 17.18 2.20
N GLY A 238 5.17 16.07 2.02
CA GLY A 238 4.93 15.09 3.08
C GLY A 238 6.22 14.58 3.71
N SER A 239 7.20 14.22 2.88
CA SER A 239 8.52 13.74 3.33
C SER A 239 9.29 14.79 4.13
N ILE A 240 9.25 16.06 3.71
CA ILE A 240 9.91 17.15 4.43
C ILE A 240 9.25 17.43 5.78
N LEU A 241 7.92 17.32 5.87
CA LEU A 241 7.22 17.48 7.15
C LEU A 241 7.53 16.36 8.13
N PHE A 242 7.65 15.11 7.65
CA PHE A 242 8.12 14.00 8.47
C PHE A 242 9.57 14.19 8.92
N LEU A 243 10.45 14.65 8.03
CA LEU A 243 11.83 14.98 8.38
C LEU A 243 11.88 16.04 9.48
N LEU A 244 11.06 17.09 9.37
CA LEU A 244 10.94 18.13 10.39
C LEU A 244 10.54 17.53 11.74
N ALA A 245 9.50 16.70 11.78
CA ALA A 245 9.02 16.06 13.01
C ALA A 245 10.10 15.18 13.67
N TYR A 246 10.80 14.33 12.92
CA TYR A 246 11.87 13.50 13.48
C TYR A 246 13.06 14.33 13.96
N VAL A 247 13.43 15.39 13.24
CA VAL A 247 14.52 16.29 13.66
C VAL A 247 14.12 17.06 14.93
N THR A 248 12.86 17.45 15.09
CA THR A 248 12.38 18.14 16.29
C THR A 248 12.22 17.21 17.49
N GLU A 249 11.93 15.93 17.26
CA GLU A 249 11.89 14.88 18.30
C GLU A 249 13.30 14.49 18.79
N TYR A 250 14.36 15.10 18.24
CA TYR A 250 15.73 14.92 18.69
C TYR A 250 15.85 15.20 20.21
N ASN A 251 16.39 14.21 20.93
CA ASN A 251 16.60 14.25 22.37
C ASN A 251 15.31 14.46 23.19
N HIS A 252 14.16 14.00 22.68
CA HIS A 252 12.84 14.15 23.31
C HIS A 252 12.54 15.59 23.74
N PHE A 253 13.09 16.58 23.02
CA PHE A 253 12.82 18.01 23.28
C PHE A 253 11.32 18.31 23.44
N PRO A 254 10.40 17.69 22.68
CA PRO A 254 8.96 17.91 22.81
C PRO A 254 8.33 17.26 24.05
N SER A 255 8.95 16.23 24.65
CA SER A 255 8.39 15.53 25.81
C SER A 255 8.28 16.41 27.08
N HIS A 256 9.06 17.49 27.13
CA HIS A 256 9.03 18.47 28.21
C HIS A 256 8.16 19.70 27.90
N HIS A 257 7.62 19.79 26.67
CA HIS A 257 6.89 20.95 26.17
C HIS A 257 5.70 20.52 25.31
N GLU A 258 4.52 20.47 25.91
CA GLU A 258 3.27 20.06 25.24
C GLU A 258 3.02 20.84 23.93
N ASP A 259 3.25 22.16 23.94
CA ASP A 259 3.13 22.99 22.74
C ASP A 259 4.10 22.56 21.62
N ALA A 260 5.32 22.17 21.96
CA ALA A 260 6.29 21.70 20.99
C ALA A 260 5.88 20.34 20.41
N LEU A 261 5.36 19.43 21.23
CA LEU A 261 4.82 18.14 20.77
C LEU A 261 3.69 18.37 19.75
N VAL A 262 2.74 19.23 20.08
CA VAL A 262 1.60 19.53 19.19
C VAL A 262 2.06 20.16 17.88
N TRP A 263 2.82 21.24 17.94
CA TRP A 263 3.10 22.06 16.75
C TRP A 263 4.29 21.60 15.92
N LEU A 264 5.29 20.96 16.54
CA LEU A 264 6.53 20.55 15.85
C LEU A 264 6.57 19.06 15.51
N VAL A 265 5.78 18.22 16.19
CA VAL A 265 5.78 16.76 15.95
C VAL A 265 4.44 16.29 15.38
N ALA A 266 3.36 16.39 16.17
CA ALA A 266 2.05 15.88 15.79
C ALA A 266 1.49 16.59 14.55
N THR A 267 1.61 17.93 14.49
CA THR A 267 1.12 18.71 13.34
C THR A 267 1.87 18.36 12.04
N PRO A 268 3.22 18.37 11.97
CA PRO A 268 3.90 18.00 10.74
C PRO A 268 3.66 16.55 10.33
N PHE A 269 3.61 15.59 11.26
CA PHE A 269 3.24 14.22 10.91
C PHE A 269 1.81 14.12 10.36
N THR A 270 0.85 14.82 10.97
CA THR A 270 -0.55 14.80 10.51
C THR A 270 -0.69 15.41 9.12
N VAL A 271 -0.13 16.61 8.92
CA VAL A 271 -0.20 17.31 7.63
C VAL A 271 0.58 16.55 6.55
N GLY A 272 1.74 16.00 6.90
CA GLY A 272 2.53 15.18 5.98
C GLY A 272 1.79 13.91 5.57
N SER A 273 1.13 13.24 6.52
CA SER A 273 0.34 12.04 6.25
C SER A 273 -0.86 12.35 5.36
N ALA A 274 -1.51 13.50 5.56
CA ALA A 274 -2.58 13.97 4.69
C ALA A 274 -2.09 14.23 3.24
N PHE A 275 -0.88 14.78 3.07
CA PHE A 275 -0.28 14.93 1.75
C PHE A 275 0.02 13.59 1.08
N PHE A 276 0.59 12.61 1.81
CA PHE A 276 0.77 11.26 1.29
C PHE A 276 -0.56 10.59 0.95
N PHE A 277 -1.60 10.81 1.76
CA PHE A 277 -2.94 10.27 1.49
C PHE A 277 -3.51 10.83 0.19
N VAL A 278 -3.45 12.14 -0.01
CA VAL A 278 -3.91 12.77 -1.27
C VAL A 278 -3.07 12.30 -2.45
N GLY A 279 -1.74 12.23 -2.32
CA GLY A 279 -0.85 11.72 -3.36
C GLY A 279 -1.17 10.26 -3.75
N SER A 280 -1.38 9.40 -2.75
CA SER A 280 -1.78 8.00 -2.94
C SER A 280 -3.16 7.88 -3.60
N TRP A 281 -4.09 8.76 -3.24
CA TRP A 281 -5.40 8.83 -3.88
C TRP A 281 -5.30 9.22 -5.36
N MET A 282 -4.41 10.17 -5.68
CA MET A 282 -4.11 10.54 -7.07
C MET A 282 -3.51 9.37 -7.85
N SER A 283 -2.63 8.56 -7.24
CA SER A 283 -2.11 7.32 -7.84
C SER A 283 -3.25 6.36 -8.23
N LEU A 284 -4.24 6.20 -7.35
CA LEU A 284 -5.41 5.36 -7.61
C LEU A 284 -6.31 5.92 -8.74
N ILE A 285 -6.43 7.25 -8.83
CA ILE A 285 -7.13 7.93 -9.93
C ILE A 285 -6.38 7.69 -11.25
N LEU A 286 -5.06 7.85 -11.26
CA LEU A 286 -4.20 7.56 -12.42
C LEU A 286 -4.35 6.11 -12.87
N TRP A 287 -4.37 5.17 -11.92
CA TRP A 287 -4.62 3.77 -12.20
C TRP A 287 -5.98 3.54 -12.86
N LYS A 288 -7.05 4.15 -12.35
CA LYS A 288 -8.38 4.06 -13.00
C LYS A 288 -8.42 4.66 -14.41
N GLN A 289 -7.58 5.66 -14.66
CA GLN A 289 -7.42 6.25 -15.99
C GLN A 289 -6.48 5.44 -16.90
N GLN A 290 -5.96 4.30 -16.43
CA GLN A 290 -4.94 3.49 -17.11
C GLN A 290 -3.61 4.22 -17.33
N ASN A 291 -3.33 5.23 -16.51
CA ASN A 291 -2.13 6.06 -16.53
C ASN A 291 -1.15 5.73 -15.39
N PHE A 292 -1.23 4.52 -14.83
CA PHE A 292 -0.45 4.13 -13.65
C PHE A 292 1.07 4.08 -13.86
N GLY A 293 1.53 4.00 -15.11
CA GLY A 293 2.95 4.08 -15.45
C GLY A 293 3.55 5.48 -15.32
N LEU A 294 2.74 6.55 -15.29
CA LEU A 294 3.27 7.93 -15.37
C LEU A 294 4.19 8.33 -14.21
N GLY A 295 4.06 7.71 -13.04
CA GLY A 295 4.99 7.99 -11.92
C GLY A 295 6.43 7.57 -12.26
N TYR A 296 6.63 6.29 -12.57
CA TYR A 296 7.97 5.69 -12.61
C TYR A 296 8.30 4.89 -13.88
N ALA A 297 7.32 4.64 -14.76
CA ALA A 297 7.46 3.79 -15.94
C ALA A 297 6.53 4.26 -17.09
N ARG A 298 6.86 5.42 -17.67
CA ARG A 298 6.04 6.13 -18.69
C ARG A 298 5.64 5.28 -19.90
N HIS A 299 6.37 4.22 -20.22
CA HIS A 299 6.05 3.33 -21.35
C HIS A 299 4.88 2.38 -21.08
N ILE A 300 4.45 2.22 -19.83
CA ILE A 300 3.33 1.32 -19.46
C ILE A 300 1.96 2.03 -19.57
N VAL A 301 1.93 3.29 -20.01
CA VAL A 301 0.69 4.07 -20.10
C VAL A 301 -0.30 3.45 -21.09
N GLY A 302 -1.51 3.19 -20.60
CA GLY A 302 -2.61 2.64 -21.39
C GLY A 302 -3.02 3.59 -22.52
N ARG A 303 -3.44 3.02 -23.64
CA ARG A 303 -3.84 3.79 -24.83
C ARG A 303 -5.25 4.36 -24.75
N SER A 304 -6.03 4.00 -23.73
CA SER A 304 -7.45 4.35 -23.64
C SER A 304 -7.71 5.34 -22.51
N HIS A 305 -8.38 6.45 -22.84
CA HIS A 305 -8.84 7.41 -21.84
C HIS A 305 -10.11 6.88 -21.17
N VAL A 306 -9.94 6.25 -20.01
CA VAL A 306 -11.07 5.80 -19.18
C VAL A 306 -11.51 6.93 -18.27
N ARG A 307 -12.81 7.29 -18.33
CA ARG A 307 -13.40 8.25 -17.39
C ARG A 307 -13.57 7.58 -16.04
N VAL A 308 -13.06 8.22 -14.99
CA VAL A 308 -13.18 7.74 -13.61
C VAL A 308 -14.63 7.82 -13.14
N ASP A 309 -15.18 6.69 -12.70
CA ASP A 309 -16.47 6.63 -12.01
C ASP A 309 -16.30 7.08 -10.55
N TRP A 310 -16.77 8.29 -10.23
CA TRP A 310 -16.64 8.86 -8.89
C TRP A 310 -17.34 8.01 -7.82
N LYS A 311 -18.44 7.31 -8.17
CA LYS A 311 -19.16 6.46 -7.22
C LYS A 311 -18.29 5.28 -6.82
N GLN A 312 -17.56 4.73 -7.78
CA GLN A 312 -16.60 3.66 -7.52
C GLN A 312 -15.45 4.16 -6.65
N GLN A 313 -14.93 5.36 -6.91
CA GLN A 313 -13.90 5.98 -6.07
C GLN A 313 -14.36 6.16 -4.62
N VAL A 314 -15.56 6.70 -4.39
CA VAL A 314 -16.10 6.83 -3.03
C VAL A 314 -16.24 5.46 -2.35
N MET A 315 -16.72 4.44 -3.06
CA MET A 315 -16.80 3.09 -2.49
C MET A 315 -15.41 2.50 -2.18
N MET A 316 -14.39 2.80 -2.97
CA MET A 316 -13.02 2.38 -2.65
C MET A 316 -12.49 3.02 -1.38
N MET A 317 -12.84 4.29 -1.09
CA MET A 317 -12.53 4.90 0.21
C MET A 317 -13.18 4.12 1.36
N ILE A 318 -14.43 3.69 1.21
CA ILE A 318 -15.13 2.90 2.22
C ILE A 318 -14.44 1.54 2.43
N TYR A 319 -14.04 0.87 1.34
CA TYR A 319 -13.33 -0.41 1.45
C TYR A 319 -11.97 -0.26 2.14
N ILE A 320 -11.19 0.75 1.76
CA ILE A 320 -9.88 1.01 2.35
C ILE A 320 -10.02 1.47 3.81
N GLY A 321 -11.00 2.31 4.12
CA GLY A 321 -11.33 2.68 5.50
C GLY A 321 -11.74 1.46 6.34
N SER A 322 -12.52 0.53 5.78
CA SER A 322 -12.86 -0.73 6.46
C SER A 322 -11.62 -1.57 6.75
N ILE A 323 -10.69 -1.66 5.80
CA ILE A 323 -9.41 -2.36 5.98
C ILE A 323 -8.57 -1.71 7.08
N CYS A 324 -8.41 -0.38 7.04
CA CYS A 324 -7.66 0.36 8.06
C CYS A 324 -8.27 0.21 9.45
N MET A 325 -9.60 0.24 9.59
CA MET A 325 -10.25 -0.05 10.88
C MET A 325 -9.91 -1.45 11.39
N GLN A 326 -9.89 -2.48 10.53
CA GLN A 326 -9.46 -3.82 10.99
C GLN A 326 -7.98 -3.88 11.36
N TRP A 327 -7.12 -3.10 10.70
CA TRP A 327 -5.72 -2.95 11.11
C TRP A 327 -5.60 -2.26 12.47
N GLU A 328 -6.39 -1.22 12.75
CA GLU A 328 -6.42 -0.58 14.08
C GLU A 328 -6.94 -1.54 15.15
N ARG A 329 -8.00 -2.30 14.87
CA ARG A 329 -8.50 -3.36 15.77
C ARG A 329 -7.45 -4.43 16.03
N LEU A 330 -6.64 -4.77 15.03
CA LEU A 330 -5.50 -5.68 15.20
C LEU A 330 -4.45 -5.09 16.16
N GLY A 331 -4.15 -3.79 16.03
CA GLY A 331 -3.29 -3.06 16.95
C GLY A 331 -3.81 -3.08 18.39
N ILE A 332 -5.10 -2.79 18.59
CA ILE A 332 -5.79 -2.90 19.88
C ILE A 332 -5.69 -4.33 20.44
N CYS A 333 -5.91 -5.34 19.60
CA CYS A 333 -5.84 -6.75 19.98
C CYS A 333 -4.43 -7.14 20.48
N PHE A 334 -3.37 -6.58 19.89
CA PHE A 334 -1.99 -6.84 20.32
C PHE A 334 -1.55 -5.98 21.51
N ALA A 335 -2.10 -4.78 21.66
CA ALA A 335 -1.77 -3.87 22.75
C ALA A 335 -2.44 -4.27 24.08
N TYR A 336 -3.61 -4.93 24.04
CA TYR A 336 -4.37 -5.35 25.23
C TYR A 336 -4.32 -6.87 25.46
N ASP A 337 -4.32 -7.31 26.72
CA ASP A 337 -4.47 -8.72 27.07
C ASP A 337 -5.96 -9.10 27.20
N TRP A 338 -6.51 -9.65 26.13
CA TRP A 338 -7.91 -10.11 26.04
C TRP A 338 -8.16 -11.47 26.72
N GLY A 339 -7.16 -12.03 27.40
CA GLY A 339 -7.25 -13.33 28.06
C GLY A 339 -7.73 -14.44 27.12
N TYR A 340 -8.78 -15.17 27.52
CA TYR A 340 -9.29 -16.33 26.78
C TYR A 340 -9.80 -15.99 25.37
N TYR A 341 -10.31 -14.77 25.15
CA TYR A 341 -10.95 -14.39 23.89
C TYR A 341 -9.98 -13.86 22.83
N HIS A 342 -8.72 -13.61 23.17
CA HIS A 342 -7.71 -13.03 22.27
C HIS A 342 -7.65 -13.73 20.89
N ASN A 343 -7.56 -15.06 20.88
CA ASN A 343 -7.47 -15.83 19.63
C ASN A 343 -8.74 -15.76 18.78
N VAL A 344 -9.91 -15.63 19.41
CA VAL A 344 -11.19 -15.54 18.70
C VAL A 344 -11.31 -14.19 18.01
N TYR A 345 -10.98 -13.11 18.72
CA TYR A 345 -10.95 -11.76 18.16
C TYR A 345 -9.92 -11.65 17.02
N LEU A 346 -8.72 -12.20 17.20
CA LEU A 346 -7.70 -12.21 16.17
C LEU A 346 -8.17 -12.93 14.89
N LEU A 347 -8.80 -14.10 15.03
CA LEU A 347 -9.34 -14.84 13.89
C LEU A 347 -10.45 -14.06 13.16
N GLU A 348 -11.32 -13.38 13.91
CA GLU A 348 -12.37 -12.53 13.34
C GLU A 348 -11.76 -11.37 12.53
N ILE A 349 -10.78 -10.67 13.10
CA ILE A 349 -10.09 -9.55 12.45
C ILE A 349 -9.40 -10.02 11.16
N ILE A 350 -8.66 -11.14 11.22
CA ILE A 350 -8.00 -11.73 10.05
C ILE A 350 -9.02 -12.11 8.98
N PHE A 351 -10.14 -12.72 9.36
CA PHE A 351 -11.20 -13.07 8.43
C PHE A 351 -11.78 -11.82 7.73
N ARG A 352 -12.08 -10.75 8.48
CA ARG A 352 -12.57 -9.48 7.91
C ARG A 352 -11.54 -8.84 6.98
N LEU A 353 -10.27 -8.83 7.35
CA LEU A 353 -9.18 -8.35 6.49
C LEU A 353 -9.13 -9.13 5.17
N LEU A 354 -9.22 -10.47 5.21
CA LEU A 354 -9.25 -11.31 4.02
C LEU A 354 -10.47 -11.01 3.13
N VAL A 355 -11.66 -10.82 3.73
CA VAL A 355 -12.88 -10.48 2.99
C VAL A 355 -12.73 -9.12 2.30
N TYR A 356 -12.29 -8.08 3.01
CA TYR A 356 -12.15 -6.74 2.43
C TYR A 356 -11.06 -6.68 1.35
N HIS A 357 -9.92 -7.35 1.56
CA HIS A 357 -8.89 -7.47 0.52
C HIS A 357 -9.38 -8.31 -0.67
N GLY A 358 -10.18 -9.35 -0.46
CA GLY A 358 -10.82 -10.12 -1.53
C GLY A 358 -11.77 -9.27 -2.37
N ILE A 359 -12.55 -8.39 -1.72
CA ILE A 359 -13.40 -7.41 -2.41
C ILE A 359 -12.54 -6.44 -3.22
N MET A 360 -11.45 -5.92 -2.64
CA MET A 360 -10.51 -5.04 -3.37
C MET A 360 -9.85 -5.75 -4.56
N MET A 361 -9.50 -7.03 -4.43
CA MET A 361 -8.99 -7.86 -5.53
C MET A 361 -9.99 -7.92 -6.68
N LEU A 362 -11.28 -8.15 -6.40
CA LEU A 362 -12.34 -8.13 -7.43
C LEU A 362 -12.47 -6.75 -8.08
N MET A 363 -12.28 -5.67 -7.31
CA MET A 363 -12.34 -4.30 -7.81
C MET A 363 -11.14 -3.91 -8.68
N SER A 364 -10.01 -4.61 -8.56
CA SER A 364 -8.82 -4.45 -9.41
C SER A 364 -9.12 -4.78 -10.88
N ALA A 365 -10.03 -5.73 -11.13
CA ALA A 365 -10.45 -6.11 -12.49
C ALA A 365 -11.49 -5.15 -13.10
N LEU A 366 -12.24 -4.42 -12.27
CA LEU A 366 -13.37 -3.60 -12.72
C LEU A 366 -12.98 -2.12 -12.86
N HIS A 367 -12.65 -1.66 -14.07
CA HIS A 367 -12.44 -0.23 -14.33
C HIS A 367 -13.74 0.59 -14.41
N THR A 368 -14.85 -0.05 -14.75
CA THR A 368 -16.18 0.58 -14.81
C THR A 368 -17.23 -0.36 -14.22
N THR A 369 -18.30 0.23 -13.66
CA THR A 369 -19.45 -0.54 -13.17
C THR A 369 -20.12 -1.28 -14.34
N PRO A 370 -20.24 -2.63 -14.31
CA PRO A 370 -20.90 -3.36 -15.38
C PRO A 370 -22.40 -3.04 -15.43
N ASN A 371 -22.87 -2.58 -16.58
CA ASN A 371 -24.29 -2.22 -16.78
C ASN A 371 -25.18 -3.43 -17.13
N ARG A 372 -24.59 -4.61 -17.32
CA ARG A 372 -25.33 -5.83 -17.69
C ARG A 372 -25.74 -6.60 -16.43
N PRO A 373 -27.02 -6.96 -16.27
CA PRO A 373 -27.44 -7.93 -15.26
C PRO A 373 -26.74 -9.29 -15.49
N PRO A 374 -26.41 -10.05 -14.42
CA PRO A 374 -26.67 -9.77 -13.00
C PRO A 374 -25.57 -8.94 -12.31
N TYR A 375 -24.46 -8.64 -12.99
CA TYR A 375 -23.25 -8.08 -12.37
C TYR A 375 -23.45 -6.73 -11.71
N GLY A 376 -24.25 -5.84 -12.32
CA GLY A 376 -24.57 -4.54 -11.73
C GLY A 376 -25.30 -4.69 -10.38
N MET A 377 -26.28 -5.60 -10.30
CA MET A 377 -27.02 -5.86 -9.06
C MET A 377 -26.12 -6.46 -7.98
N LEU A 378 -25.25 -7.40 -8.35
CA LEU A 378 -24.28 -8.00 -7.44
C LEU A 378 -23.32 -6.94 -6.87
N LEU A 379 -22.83 -6.02 -7.70
CA LEU A 379 -21.96 -4.93 -7.24
C LEU A 379 -22.69 -3.98 -6.28
N TYR A 380 -23.96 -3.64 -6.54
CA TYR A 380 -24.75 -2.84 -5.59
C TYR A 380 -24.98 -3.57 -4.27
N GLY A 381 -25.26 -4.88 -4.32
CA GLY A 381 -25.37 -5.71 -3.11
C GLY A 381 -24.09 -5.69 -2.28
N MET A 382 -22.93 -5.92 -2.92
CA MET A 382 -21.63 -5.83 -2.26
C MET A 382 -21.39 -4.46 -1.62
N ARG A 383 -21.70 -3.36 -2.33
CA ARG A 383 -21.56 -1.99 -1.80
C ARG A 383 -22.40 -1.77 -0.54
N MET A 384 -23.66 -2.22 -0.53
CA MET A 384 -24.54 -2.09 0.63
C MET A 384 -24.02 -2.89 1.83
N ILE A 385 -23.55 -4.11 1.60
CA ILE A 385 -22.93 -4.95 2.64
C ILE A 385 -21.71 -4.25 3.23
N CYS A 386 -20.83 -3.69 2.40
CA CYS A 386 -19.65 -2.98 2.88
C CYS A 386 -19.99 -1.69 3.63
N ILE A 387 -21.00 -0.92 3.21
CA ILE A 387 -21.43 0.27 3.96
C ILE A 387 -21.93 -0.12 5.35
N TYR A 388 -22.74 -1.18 5.43
CA TYR A 388 -23.22 -1.70 6.70
C TYR A 388 -22.05 -2.18 7.57
N ALA A 389 -21.14 -2.97 7.00
CA ALA A 389 -19.96 -3.47 7.70
C ALA A 389 -19.05 -2.33 8.19
N PHE A 390 -18.84 -1.29 7.38
CA PHE A 390 -18.09 -0.09 7.76
C PHE A 390 -18.71 0.63 8.97
N ILE A 391 -20.04 0.77 9.02
CA ILE A 391 -20.74 1.37 10.16
C ILE A 391 -20.58 0.50 11.42
N CYS A 392 -20.71 -0.83 11.26
CA CYS A 392 -20.49 -1.76 12.36
C CYS A 392 -19.05 -1.70 12.87
N ASP A 393 -18.07 -1.59 11.99
CA ASP A 393 -16.65 -1.50 12.33
C ASP A 393 -16.33 -0.21 13.10
N ILE A 394 -16.95 0.93 12.75
CA ILE A 394 -16.86 2.18 13.53
C ILE A 394 -17.38 1.96 14.96
N TYR A 395 -18.52 1.27 15.09
CA TYR A 395 -19.12 1.01 16.39
C TYR A 395 -18.28 0.05 17.24
N LEU A 396 -17.75 -1.02 16.65
CA LEU A 396 -16.86 -1.96 17.32
C LEU A 396 -15.56 -1.29 17.76
N LEU A 397 -14.91 -0.55 16.87
CA LEU A 397 -13.67 0.17 17.18
C LEU A 397 -13.88 1.14 18.35
N ARG A 398 -15.03 1.83 18.39
CA ARG A 398 -15.38 2.70 19.52
C ARG A 398 -15.54 1.93 20.83
N ILE A 399 -16.25 0.79 20.82
CA ILE A 399 -16.43 -0.02 22.03
C ILE A 399 -15.08 -0.50 22.54
N GLU A 400 -14.27 -1.11 21.67
CA GLU A 400 -12.97 -1.68 22.01
C GLU A 400 -11.99 -0.63 22.55
N SER A 401 -12.18 0.64 22.17
CA SER A 401 -11.37 1.76 22.66
C SER A 401 -11.83 2.35 23.99
N VAL A 402 -13.09 2.14 24.37
CA VAL A 402 -13.66 2.66 25.62
C VAL A 402 -13.62 1.61 26.71
N ASP A 403 -13.91 0.36 26.36
CA ASP A 403 -13.93 -0.76 27.28
C ASP A 403 -13.57 -2.06 26.54
N PRO A 404 -12.30 -2.45 26.53
CA PRO A 404 -11.86 -3.68 25.89
C PRO A 404 -12.33 -4.96 26.63
N ASN A 405 -13.13 -4.86 27.71
CA ASN A 405 -13.71 -6.04 28.37
C ASN A 405 -15.18 -6.31 27.97
N LEU A 406 -15.79 -5.42 27.18
CA LEU A 406 -17.15 -5.57 26.63
C LEU A 406 -17.15 -6.41 25.35
#